data_AF-S9WY86-F1
#
_entry.id   AF-S9WY86-F1
#
_cell.length_a   1.000
_cell.length_b   1.000
_cell.length_c   1.000
_cell.angle_alpha   90.00
_cell.angle_beta   90.00
_cell.angle_gamma   90.00
#
_symmetry.space_group_name_H-M   'P 1'
#
loop_
_entity.id
_entity.type
_entity.pdbx_description
1 polymer ?
#
loop_
_entity_poly.entity_id
_entity_poly.type
_entity_poly.pdbx_seq_one_letter_code
_entity_poly.pdbx_strand_id
1 'polypeptide(L)'
;MSFSFKLSNRRRLAFVSVSLFLVLYIVWHTFSLSTSNDIQESPSLFGQETKSSIDIYESNNPHHQIEQNEHIPSTTTPSFSTTTSNSIAVPADVTSTTNHVQECTVSFDGQKPVTQYVLMIDAGSTGSRVHVYQFNNCNPSPKLEEEYFKMIEPGLSSFAGNPDGAAASLNPLLEFALEHVPDEHKKCSPIAVKATAGLRLTGESEARAILNAVKSHLLEDYPFPLAGKDSVSILDGAMEGVYAWVTINYLLGSLNVGSSESTVAVMDLGGASTQLVFEPHFPNPQQKLSEGDHKYVLEYNNRQYELYQFSHLGYGLKEARKLIHKIVVNTADILRNSLDTDDVPYEITHPCLHLNASMQHSSSTKDGGSVNFAFKGPSLAHSSLQCRAFAEKVLYKEKECQLAPCSFNGVHQPKFTETFNDAPIYLISYFYDRLIDLGMPSTFTIEDMKYVADRVCSGPDSWLDAFSLTNSLGALKQEPEWCLDLNYMISLLSVGYEIPNNRQLYTAKKINNKELGWCLGASLSILSESNGEFKCTITEEAL
;
A
#
# COMPACT_ATOMS: atom_id res chain seq x y z
N MET A 1 56.57 14.90 23.26
CA MET A 1 56.15 15.66 24.46
C MET A 1 54.78 16.26 24.20
N SER A 2 53.77 15.96 25.00
CA SER A 2 52.44 16.58 24.89
C SER A 2 52.11 17.32 26.19
N PHE A 3 51.88 18.64 26.11
CA PHE A 3 51.60 19.47 27.28
C PHE A 3 50.11 19.46 27.61
N SER A 4 49.75 18.80 28.70
CA SER A 4 48.37 18.82 29.25
C SER A 4 48.20 19.99 30.21
N PHE A 5 47.43 21.01 29.81
CA PHE A 5 47.04 22.11 30.70
C PHE A 5 45.82 21.73 31.56
N LYS A 6 46.05 21.23 32.78
CA LYS A 6 45.01 21.12 33.80
C LYS A 6 44.66 22.51 34.36
N LEU A 7 43.61 23.16 33.83
CA LEU A 7 42.97 24.28 34.52
C LEU A 7 42.10 23.77 35.68
N SER A 8 42.17 24.45 36.83
CA SER A 8 41.41 24.06 38.03
C SER A 8 39.92 24.43 37.93
N ASN A 9 39.07 23.65 38.61
CA ASN A 9 37.60 23.77 38.54
C ASN A 9 37.06 25.17 38.83
N ARG A 10 37.75 26.00 39.63
CA ARG A 10 37.34 27.39 39.89
C ARG A 10 37.36 28.29 38.64
N ARG A 11 38.24 28.02 37.66
CA ARG A 11 38.27 28.80 36.40
C ARG A 11 37.21 28.33 35.39
N ARG A 12 36.80 27.06 35.42
CA ARG A 12 35.72 26.54 34.57
C ARG A 12 34.36 27.13 34.99
N LEU A 13 34.06 27.22 36.29
CA LEU A 13 32.83 27.85 36.77
C LEU A 13 32.71 29.31 36.30
N ALA A 14 33.77 30.10 36.44
CA ALA A 14 33.77 31.51 36.04
C ALA A 14 33.49 31.70 34.54
N PHE A 15 34.04 30.85 33.66
CA PHE A 15 33.76 30.90 32.23
C PHE A 15 32.30 30.55 31.91
N VAL A 16 31.73 29.51 32.54
CA VAL A 16 30.33 29.13 32.34
C VAL A 16 29.38 30.25 32.80
N SER A 17 29.65 30.87 33.96
CA SER A 17 28.84 31.99 34.47
C SER A 17 28.87 33.20 33.53
N VAL A 18 30.04 33.62 33.03
CA VAL A 18 30.15 34.77 32.10
C VAL A 18 29.45 34.48 30.77
N SER A 19 29.54 33.26 30.24
CA SER A 19 28.82 32.87 29.02
C SER A 19 27.29 32.89 29.20
N LEU A 20 26.78 32.45 30.36
CA LEU A 20 25.33 32.47 30.63
C LEU A 20 24.78 33.90 30.71
N PHE A 21 25.52 34.82 31.35
CA PHE A 21 25.15 36.23 31.41
C PHE A 21 25.15 36.91 30.02
N LEU A 22 26.09 36.55 29.15
CA LEU A 22 26.14 37.11 27.78
C LEU A 22 24.93 36.68 26.95
N VAL A 23 24.52 35.41 27.05
CA VAL A 23 23.34 34.88 26.33
C VAL A 23 22.05 35.53 26.84
N LEU A 24 21.88 35.63 28.17
CA LEU A 24 20.71 36.30 28.77
C LEU A 24 20.64 37.79 28.40
N TYR A 25 21.78 38.49 28.34
CA TYR A 25 21.86 39.88 27.89
C TYR A 25 21.44 40.05 26.43
N ILE A 26 21.89 39.15 25.54
CA ILE A 26 21.50 39.17 24.12
C ILE A 26 19.99 38.93 23.97
N VAL A 27 19.44 37.91 24.64
CA VAL A 27 17.99 37.59 24.58
C VAL A 27 17.12 38.74 25.12
N TRP A 28 17.56 39.41 26.19
CA TRP A 28 16.85 40.57 26.73
C TRP A 28 16.82 41.75 25.75
N HIS A 29 17.92 42.01 25.05
CA HIS A 29 18.02 43.13 24.11
C HIS A 29 17.44 42.86 22.73
N THR A 30 17.33 41.60 22.27
CA THR A 30 16.63 41.29 21.02
C THR A 30 15.10 41.35 21.17
N PHE A 31 14.55 41.01 22.34
CA PHE A 31 13.09 41.09 22.58
C PHE A 31 12.57 42.53 22.71
N SER A 32 13.41 43.48 23.12
CA SER A 32 12.99 44.87 23.40
C SER A 32 12.92 45.79 22.16
N LEU A 33 13.05 45.25 20.94
CA LEU A 33 13.20 46.01 19.69
C LEU A 33 12.11 45.75 18.64
N SER A 34 11.02 45.04 18.99
CA SER A 34 9.92 44.70 18.06
C SER A 34 8.55 45.24 18.47
N THR A 35 8.48 46.41 19.14
CA THR A 35 7.21 47.11 19.39
C THR A 35 7.33 48.62 19.21
N SER A 36 7.08 49.12 17.99
CA SER A 36 6.51 50.46 17.75
C SER A 36 6.12 50.65 16.29
N ASN A 37 4.89 51.15 16.10
CA ASN A 37 4.37 51.90 14.96
C ASN A 37 4.14 51.10 13.64
N ASP A 38 3.05 51.29 12.88
CA ASP A 38 2.05 52.38 12.86
C ASP A 38 0.58 51.90 12.91
N ILE A 39 -0.31 52.75 13.44
CA ILE A 39 -1.78 52.65 13.32
C ILE A 39 -2.38 54.03 13.00
N GLN A 40 -2.90 54.20 11.79
CA GLN A 40 -3.93 55.14 11.34
C GLN A 40 -4.61 54.47 10.11
N GLU A 41 -5.91 54.57 9.81
CA GLU A 41 -7.05 55.26 10.42
C GLU A 41 -8.35 54.54 10.00
N SER A 42 -9.41 54.64 10.82
CA SER A 42 -10.81 54.28 10.47
C SER A 42 -11.55 55.54 9.94
N PRO A 43 -12.81 55.53 9.39
CA PRO A 43 -13.94 54.63 9.69
C PRO A 43 -14.87 54.22 8.51
N SER A 44 -15.68 53.14 8.64
CA SER A 44 -17.14 53.17 8.96
C SER A 44 -17.90 52.09 8.12
N LEU A 45 -19.21 51.78 8.15
CA LEU A 45 -20.41 52.29 8.87
C LEU A 45 -21.56 51.22 8.86
N PHE A 46 -22.12 50.79 10.01
CA PHE A 46 -23.37 49.96 10.21
C PHE A 46 -23.43 48.54 9.54
N GLY A 47 -23.91 47.45 10.14
CA GLY A 47 -24.70 47.21 11.35
C GLY A 47 -25.81 46.17 11.08
N GLN A 48 -25.84 45.05 11.83
CA GLN A 48 -27.04 44.49 12.51
C GLN A 48 -26.73 43.17 13.25
N GLU A 49 -27.31 43.03 14.45
CA GLU A 49 -27.29 41.80 15.26
C GLU A 49 -28.47 40.87 14.91
N THR A 50 -28.30 39.56 15.11
CA THR A 50 -29.38 38.65 15.55
C THR A 50 -28.87 37.62 16.56
N LYS A 51 -29.72 37.28 17.54
CA LYS A 51 -29.46 36.34 18.65
C LYS A 51 -30.28 35.05 18.48
N SER A 52 -29.69 33.90 18.86
CA SER A 52 -30.25 32.88 19.78
C SER A 52 -29.26 31.70 19.87
N SER A 53 -28.70 31.38 21.03
CA SER A 53 -29.27 30.59 22.16
C SER A 53 -29.33 29.08 21.88
N ILE A 54 -28.46 28.33 22.57
CA ILE A 54 -28.48 26.86 22.70
C ILE A 54 -28.48 26.56 24.21
N ASP A 55 -29.47 25.83 24.71
CA ASP A 55 -29.53 25.35 26.09
C ASP A 55 -29.08 23.88 26.18
N ILE A 56 -28.41 23.57 27.30
CA ILE A 56 -27.92 22.23 27.67
C ILE A 56 -28.89 21.64 28.69
N TYR A 57 -29.19 20.33 28.60
CA TYR A 57 -29.88 19.60 29.66
C TYR A 57 -29.27 18.24 29.94
N GLU A 58 -29.14 17.91 31.23
CA GLU A 58 -28.44 16.74 31.75
C GLU A 58 -29.26 16.07 32.87
N SER A 59 -29.35 14.74 32.86
CA SER A 59 -29.76 13.82 33.95
C SER A 59 -31.17 13.94 34.58
N ASN A 60 -31.89 12.81 34.67
CA ASN A 60 -32.03 12.06 35.94
C ASN A 60 -32.85 10.76 35.81
N ASN A 61 -32.58 9.83 36.75
CA ASN A 61 -33.19 8.50 36.89
C ASN A 61 -34.08 8.46 38.15
N PRO A 62 -35.11 7.59 38.23
CA PRO A 62 -35.23 6.79 39.46
C PRO A 62 -35.72 5.33 39.29
N HIS A 63 -35.30 4.47 40.23
CA HIS A 63 -35.76 3.10 40.40
C HIS A 63 -37.18 2.99 41.00
N HIS A 64 -37.93 1.94 40.61
CA HIS A 64 -38.71 1.12 41.56
C HIS A 64 -38.97 -0.30 41.02
N GLN A 65 -39.11 -1.29 41.92
CA GLN A 65 -39.47 -2.69 41.64
C GLN A 65 -40.85 -3.06 42.21
N ILE A 66 -41.26 -4.34 41.99
CA ILE A 66 -42.40 -5.10 42.56
C ILE A 66 -43.69 -4.92 41.69
N GLU A 67 -44.49 -5.94 41.32
CA GLU A 67 -44.74 -7.30 41.85
C GLU A 67 -45.08 -8.36 40.76
N GLN A 68 -45.25 -9.63 41.17
CA GLN A 68 -45.70 -10.76 40.33
C GLN A 68 -47.24 -10.91 40.35
N ASN A 69 -47.83 -11.48 39.29
CA ASN A 69 -48.89 -12.50 39.46
C ASN A 69 -49.22 -13.30 38.19
N GLU A 70 -49.68 -14.54 38.39
CA GLU A 70 -49.96 -15.56 37.37
C GLU A 70 -51.42 -15.52 36.87
N HIS A 71 -51.69 -15.82 35.58
CA HIS A 71 -52.66 -16.88 35.24
C HIS A 71 -52.64 -17.32 33.75
N ILE A 72 -52.84 -18.63 33.58
CA ILE A 72 -53.08 -19.41 32.34
C ILE A 72 -54.61 -19.67 32.31
N PRO A 73 -55.36 -19.61 31.17
CA PRO A 73 -55.27 -20.66 30.15
C PRO A 73 -55.64 -20.37 28.67
N SER A 74 -55.27 -21.34 27.85
CA SER A 74 -55.56 -21.57 26.44
C SER A 74 -57.06 -21.67 26.09
N THR A 75 -57.47 -21.24 24.89
CA THR A 75 -58.22 -22.11 23.93
C THR A 75 -58.40 -21.50 22.52
N THR A 76 -58.44 -22.41 21.52
CA THR A 76 -59.16 -22.36 20.22
C THR A 76 -58.94 -21.24 19.18
N THR A 77 -58.42 -21.65 18.02
CA THR A 77 -58.59 -21.02 16.69
C THR A 77 -60.01 -21.17 16.14
N PRO A 78 -60.48 -20.24 15.28
CA PRO A 78 -60.93 -20.69 13.95
C PRO A 78 -60.63 -19.74 12.76
N SER A 79 -60.08 -20.33 11.68
CA SER A 79 -60.37 -20.13 10.23
C SER A 79 -60.69 -18.74 9.59
N PHE A 80 -59.86 -18.39 8.58
CA PHE A 80 -60.16 -17.62 7.33
C PHE A 80 -60.66 -16.15 7.44
N SER A 81 -60.28 -15.19 6.57
CA SER A 81 -59.56 -15.23 5.27
C SER A 81 -58.85 -13.91 4.91
N THR A 82 -57.74 -14.02 4.16
CA THR A 82 -57.17 -13.08 3.16
C THR A 82 -57.32 -11.55 3.30
N THR A 83 -56.18 -10.83 3.29
CA THR A 83 -55.73 -10.01 2.13
C THR A 83 -54.21 -9.75 2.24
N THR A 84 -53.55 -9.58 1.09
CA THR A 84 -52.10 -9.60 0.82
C THR A 84 -51.33 -8.33 1.16
N SER A 85 -50.05 -8.48 1.55
CA SER A 85 -48.94 -7.74 0.94
C SER A 85 -47.70 -8.65 0.85
N ASN A 86 -46.93 -8.53 -0.24
CA ASN A 86 -46.05 -9.61 -0.70
C ASN A 86 -44.65 -9.55 -0.08
N SER A 87 -44.19 -10.67 0.49
CA SER A 87 -42.78 -11.04 0.46
C SER A 87 -42.50 -11.75 -0.86
N ILE A 88 -41.54 -11.27 -1.64
CA ILE A 88 -41.04 -11.99 -2.82
C ILE A 88 -39.94 -12.94 -2.34
N ALA A 89 -40.17 -14.24 -2.54
CA ALA A 89 -39.24 -15.29 -2.15
C ALA A 89 -38.04 -15.36 -3.10
N VAL A 90 -36.93 -15.85 -2.57
CA VAL A 90 -35.72 -16.24 -3.32
C VAL A 90 -36.07 -17.36 -4.30
N PRO A 91 -35.82 -17.21 -5.62
CA PRO A 91 -35.89 -18.34 -6.55
C PRO A 91 -34.74 -19.31 -6.29
N ALA A 92 -35.04 -20.60 -6.31
CA ALA A 92 -34.04 -21.64 -6.16
C ALA A 92 -33.11 -21.71 -7.38
N ASP A 93 -31.88 -22.16 -7.10
CA ASP A 93 -30.81 -22.61 -7.99
C ASP A 93 -31.23 -22.89 -9.44
N VAL A 94 -30.94 -21.92 -10.32
CA VAL A 94 -30.90 -22.13 -11.77
C VAL A 94 -29.43 -22.33 -12.12
N THR A 95 -29.07 -23.55 -12.48
CA THR A 95 -27.77 -23.88 -13.06
C THR A 95 -27.58 -23.10 -14.36
N SER A 96 -26.93 -21.95 -14.27
CA SER A 96 -26.63 -21.13 -15.44
C SER A 96 -25.57 -21.81 -16.29
N THR A 97 -26.00 -22.50 -17.34
CA THR A 97 -25.11 -22.75 -18.48
C THR A 97 -24.69 -21.40 -19.04
N THR A 98 -23.43 -21.02 -18.84
CA THR A 98 -22.83 -19.80 -19.37
C THR A 98 -22.71 -19.90 -20.88
N ASN A 99 -23.82 -19.68 -21.56
CA ASN A 99 -23.82 -19.32 -22.98
C ASN A 99 -23.09 -17.98 -23.09
N HIS A 100 -21.78 -18.02 -23.36
CA HIS A 100 -21.02 -16.84 -23.76
C HIS A 100 -21.68 -16.28 -25.02
N VAL A 101 -22.44 -15.18 -24.86
CA VAL A 101 -23.02 -14.45 -25.98
C VAL A 101 -21.86 -13.76 -26.66
N GLN A 102 -21.36 -14.38 -27.73
CA GLN A 102 -20.23 -13.88 -28.51
C GLN A 102 -20.57 -12.48 -29.05
N GLU A 103 -19.97 -11.44 -28.45
CA GLU A 103 -20.34 -10.03 -28.68
C GLU A 103 -20.11 -9.58 -30.14
N CYS A 104 -19.19 -10.24 -30.85
CA CYS A 104 -18.90 -10.02 -32.25
C CYS A 104 -18.34 -11.29 -32.91
N THR A 105 -18.56 -11.47 -34.22
CA THR A 105 -17.94 -12.53 -35.02
C THR A 105 -16.64 -12.11 -35.70
N VAL A 106 -16.33 -10.80 -35.68
CA VAL A 106 -15.11 -10.19 -36.22
C VAL A 106 -14.66 -9.11 -35.24
N SER A 107 -13.37 -9.01 -34.97
CA SER A 107 -12.77 -7.99 -34.12
C SER A 107 -12.97 -6.57 -34.66
N PHE A 108 -12.88 -5.57 -33.78
CA PHE A 108 -13.08 -4.17 -34.11
C PHE A 108 -12.10 -3.65 -35.18
N ASP A 109 -10.84 -4.12 -35.17
CA ASP A 109 -9.82 -3.77 -36.17
C ASP A 109 -9.80 -4.71 -37.39
N GLY A 110 -10.49 -5.85 -37.33
CA GLY A 110 -10.49 -6.90 -38.36
C GLY A 110 -9.15 -7.62 -38.54
N GLN A 111 -8.17 -7.40 -37.65
CA GLN A 111 -6.81 -7.95 -37.73
C GLN A 111 -6.52 -8.89 -36.56
N LYS A 112 -6.97 -8.56 -35.35
CA LYS A 112 -6.79 -9.38 -34.15
C LYS A 112 -7.82 -10.51 -34.08
N PRO A 113 -7.53 -11.63 -33.41
CA PRO A 113 -8.55 -12.64 -33.13
C PRO A 113 -9.64 -12.06 -32.23
N VAL A 114 -10.88 -12.57 -32.34
CA VAL A 114 -12.00 -12.13 -31.49
C VAL A 114 -11.70 -12.34 -30.01
N THR A 115 -11.17 -13.51 -29.66
CA THR A 115 -10.74 -13.88 -28.29
C THR A 115 -9.22 -14.01 -28.26
N GLN A 116 -8.59 -13.45 -27.23
CA GLN A 116 -7.14 -13.50 -27.04
C GLN A 116 -6.78 -13.70 -25.57
N TYR A 117 -5.84 -14.59 -25.30
CA TYR A 117 -5.34 -14.87 -23.95
C TYR A 117 -3.97 -14.24 -23.74
N VAL A 118 -3.70 -13.76 -22.52
CA VAL A 118 -2.37 -13.25 -22.09
C VAL A 118 -2.05 -13.80 -20.71
N LEU A 119 -0.81 -14.26 -20.54
CA LEU A 119 -0.34 -14.85 -19.28
C LEU A 119 0.71 -13.91 -18.66
N MET A 120 0.47 -13.52 -17.41
CA MET A 120 1.42 -12.71 -16.64
C MET A 120 1.76 -13.41 -15.32
N ILE A 121 3.05 -13.66 -15.10
CA ILE A 121 3.57 -14.12 -13.82
C ILE A 121 4.20 -12.95 -13.07
N ASP A 122 3.62 -12.60 -11.93
CA ASP A 122 4.24 -11.72 -10.93
C ASP A 122 5.13 -12.54 -10.00
N ALA A 123 6.44 -12.40 -10.16
CA ALA A 123 7.45 -12.99 -9.29
C ALA A 123 7.77 -12.01 -8.15
N GLY A 124 6.85 -11.96 -7.18
CA GLY A 124 6.96 -11.18 -5.96
C GLY A 124 8.07 -11.65 -5.00
N SER A 125 8.38 -10.82 -4.01
CA SER A 125 9.39 -11.12 -2.98
C SER A 125 8.98 -12.22 -2.00
N THR A 126 7.68 -12.35 -1.73
CA THR A 126 7.13 -13.29 -0.74
C THR A 126 6.50 -14.53 -1.38
N GLY A 127 5.96 -14.37 -2.59
CA GLY A 127 5.32 -15.42 -3.36
C GLY A 127 5.23 -15.03 -4.83
N SER A 128 4.92 -16.00 -5.68
CA SER A 128 4.70 -15.79 -7.11
C SER A 128 3.24 -16.02 -7.49
N ARG A 129 2.72 -15.28 -8.47
CA ARG A 129 1.34 -15.38 -8.95
C ARG A 129 1.31 -15.56 -10.45
N VAL A 130 0.32 -16.27 -10.98
CA VAL A 130 -0.05 -16.21 -12.40
C VAL A 130 -1.45 -15.62 -12.54
N HIS A 131 -1.59 -14.76 -13.55
CA HIS A 131 -2.85 -14.30 -14.08
C HIS A 131 -2.95 -14.82 -15.52
N VAL A 132 -4.03 -15.54 -15.82
CA VAL A 132 -4.42 -15.90 -17.18
C VAL A 132 -5.62 -15.05 -17.53
N TYR A 133 -5.41 -14.05 -18.38
CA TYR A 133 -6.44 -13.12 -18.81
C TYR A 133 -7.04 -13.57 -20.14
N GLN A 134 -8.36 -13.57 -20.25
CA GLN A 134 -9.10 -13.73 -21.50
C GLN A 134 -9.72 -12.38 -21.89
N PHE A 135 -9.38 -11.87 -23.06
CA PHE A 135 -9.92 -10.63 -23.61
C PHE A 135 -10.75 -10.91 -24.86
N ASN A 136 -11.80 -10.11 -25.07
CA ASN A 136 -12.40 -9.93 -26.39
C ASN A 136 -11.94 -8.63 -27.05
N ASN A 137 -11.75 -8.70 -28.37
CA ASN A 137 -11.36 -7.57 -29.23
C ASN A 137 -12.56 -7.02 -30.02
N CYS A 138 -13.79 -7.13 -29.49
CA CYS A 138 -15.02 -6.67 -30.15
C CYS A 138 -15.21 -5.15 -30.10
N ASN A 139 -14.44 -4.46 -29.27
CA ASN A 139 -14.57 -3.04 -28.95
C ASN A 139 -13.26 -2.30 -29.32
N PRO A 140 -13.26 -0.95 -29.39
CA PRO A 140 -12.05 -0.16 -29.67
C PRO A 140 -10.87 -0.42 -28.73
N SER A 141 -11.16 -0.91 -27.51
CA SER A 141 -10.18 -1.39 -26.55
C SER A 141 -10.48 -2.85 -26.21
N PRO A 142 -9.47 -3.70 -25.98
CA PRO A 142 -9.69 -5.06 -25.50
C PRO A 142 -10.50 -5.07 -24.21
N LYS A 143 -11.59 -5.84 -24.17
CA LYS A 143 -12.45 -6.01 -22.99
C LYS A 143 -12.07 -7.29 -22.27
N LEU A 144 -11.70 -7.17 -21.01
CA LEU A 144 -11.39 -8.31 -20.14
C LEU A 144 -12.69 -9.07 -19.81
N GLU A 145 -12.76 -10.32 -20.25
CA GLU A 145 -13.86 -11.24 -19.95
C GLU A 145 -13.54 -12.03 -18.68
N GLU A 146 -12.49 -12.84 -18.73
CA GLU A 146 -12.11 -13.75 -17.64
C GLU A 146 -10.70 -13.51 -17.11
N GLU A 147 -10.52 -13.77 -15.82
CA GLU A 147 -9.21 -13.83 -15.16
C GLU A 147 -9.17 -15.09 -14.31
N TYR A 148 -8.21 -15.96 -14.60
CA TYR A 148 -7.87 -17.09 -13.75
C TYR A 148 -6.60 -16.77 -12.97
N PHE A 149 -6.66 -16.89 -11.64
CA PHE A 149 -5.62 -16.44 -10.74
C PHE A 149 -5.17 -17.56 -9.81
N LYS A 150 -3.85 -17.72 -9.64
CA LYS A 150 -3.24 -18.64 -8.67
C LYS A 150 -1.98 -18.02 -8.07
N MET A 151 -1.81 -18.16 -6.76
CA MET A 151 -0.63 -17.72 -6.01
C MET A 151 0.06 -18.93 -5.35
N ILE A 152 1.39 -18.88 -5.24
CA ILE A 152 2.23 -19.81 -4.48
C ILE A 152 3.25 -19.03 -3.64
N GLU A 153 3.80 -19.70 -2.62
CA GLU A 153 4.94 -19.24 -1.83
C GLU A 153 6.01 -20.34 -1.77
N PRO A 154 7.31 -20.00 -1.65
CA PRO A 154 7.87 -18.65 -1.55
C PRO A 154 8.09 -17.97 -2.93
N GLY A 155 8.54 -16.71 -2.91
CA GLY A 155 8.92 -15.95 -4.11
C GLY A 155 10.31 -16.32 -4.66
N LEU A 156 10.60 -15.94 -5.91
CA LEU A 156 11.86 -16.31 -6.60
C LEU A 156 13.13 -15.91 -5.83
N SER A 157 13.10 -14.79 -5.09
CA SER A 157 14.24 -14.33 -4.27
C SER A 157 14.64 -15.29 -3.14
N SER A 158 13.78 -16.25 -2.77
CA SER A 158 14.08 -17.28 -1.78
C SER A 158 14.94 -18.44 -2.31
N PHE A 159 15.15 -18.51 -3.63
CA PHE A 159 15.94 -19.54 -4.31
C PHE A 159 17.35 -19.05 -4.70
N ALA A 160 17.87 -18.02 -4.02
CA ALA A 160 19.23 -17.53 -4.25
C ALA A 160 20.28 -18.66 -4.07
N GLY A 161 21.13 -18.85 -5.06
CA GLY A 161 22.07 -19.97 -5.18
C GLY A 161 21.48 -21.23 -5.83
N ASN A 162 20.22 -21.22 -6.27
CA ASN A 162 19.55 -22.34 -6.94
C ASN A 162 18.59 -21.87 -8.08
N PRO A 163 19.12 -21.38 -9.23
CA PRO A 163 18.32 -20.89 -10.35
C PRO A 163 17.33 -21.91 -10.92
N ASP A 164 17.72 -23.18 -11.04
CA ASP A 164 16.86 -24.24 -11.59
C ASP A 164 15.70 -24.54 -10.64
N GLY A 165 15.95 -24.54 -9.32
CA GLY A 165 14.91 -24.62 -8.30
C GLY A 165 13.95 -23.42 -8.33
N ALA A 166 14.47 -22.22 -8.63
CA ALA A 166 13.65 -21.03 -8.83
C ALA A 166 12.70 -21.19 -10.03
N ALA A 167 13.20 -21.70 -11.16
CA ALA A 167 12.38 -21.97 -12.35
C ALA A 167 11.33 -23.05 -12.08
N ALA A 168 11.73 -24.20 -11.54
CA ALA A 168 10.84 -25.30 -11.19
C ALA A 168 9.77 -24.92 -10.15
N SER A 169 10.02 -23.91 -9.30
CA SER A 169 9.01 -23.41 -8.37
C SER A 169 7.75 -22.85 -9.06
N LEU A 170 7.87 -22.42 -10.32
CA LEU A 170 6.75 -21.87 -11.10
C LEU A 170 5.87 -22.95 -11.75
N ASN A 171 6.27 -24.23 -11.74
CA ASN A 171 5.50 -25.32 -12.37
C ASN A 171 4.02 -25.35 -11.97
N PRO A 172 3.63 -25.22 -10.68
CA PRO A 172 2.21 -25.25 -10.29
C PRO A 172 1.40 -24.06 -10.85
N LEU A 173 2.05 -22.96 -11.22
CA LEU A 173 1.42 -21.82 -11.88
C LEU A 173 1.28 -22.06 -13.39
N LEU A 174 2.31 -22.62 -14.03
CA LEU A 174 2.33 -22.91 -15.46
C LEU A 174 1.38 -24.07 -15.83
N GLU A 175 1.29 -25.09 -14.98
CA GLU A 175 0.28 -26.16 -15.06
C GLU A 175 -1.14 -25.62 -14.96
N PHE A 176 -1.39 -24.68 -14.03
CA PHE A 176 -2.69 -24.00 -13.91
C PHE A 176 -3.01 -23.18 -15.17
N ALA A 177 -2.02 -22.57 -15.81
CA ALA A 177 -2.25 -21.88 -17.08
C ALA A 177 -2.54 -22.85 -18.25
N LEU A 178 -1.92 -24.04 -18.27
CA LEU A 178 -2.24 -25.10 -19.24
C LEU A 178 -3.68 -25.64 -19.11
N GLU A 179 -4.25 -25.61 -17.90
CA GLU A 179 -5.62 -26.02 -17.61
C GLU A 179 -6.66 -24.99 -18.12
N HIS A 180 -6.35 -23.69 -18.04
CA HIS A 180 -7.31 -22.61 -18.30
C HIS A 180 -7.22 -21.98 -19.70
N VAL A 181 -6.14 -22.19 -20.44
CA VAL A 181 -6.03 -21.76 -21.86
C VAL A 181 -6.41 -22.94 -22.77
N PRO A 182 -7.40 -22.82 -23.68
CA PRO A 182 -7.74 -23.89 -24.63
C PRO A 182 -6.57 -24.24 -25.56
N ASP A 183 -6.46 -25.52 -25.98
CA ASP A 183 -5.30 -26.02 -26.75
C ASP A 183 -5.03 -25.23 -28.04
N GLU A 184 -6.08 -24.83 -28.76
CA GLU A 184 -6.04 -23.98 -29.95
C GLU A 184 -5.44 -22.59 -29.71
N HIS A 185 -5.55 -22.06 -28.48
CA HIS A 185 -5.04 -20.76 -28.10
C HIS A 185 -3.62 -20.80 -27.51
N LYS A 186 -3.16 -21.91 -26.91
CA LYS A 186 -1.88 -21.99 -26.18
C LYS A 186 -0.70 -21.42 -26.97
N LYS A 187 -0.55 -21.83 -28.23
CA LYS A 187 0.53 -21.38 -29.14
C LYS A 187 0.43 -19.93 -29.63
N CYS A 188 -0.65 -19.24 -29.30
CA CYS A 188 -0.91 -17.82 -29.58
C CYS A 188 -1.06 -16.97 -28.30
N SER A 189 -0.89 -17.56 -27.10
CA SER A 189 -1.13 -16.89 -25.83
C SER A 189 0.21 -16.45 -25.22
N PRO A 190 0.63 -15.18 -25.38
CA PRO A 190 1.93 -14.72 -24.92
C PRO A 190 2.06 -14.82 -23.40
N ILE A 191 3.21 -15.29 -22.93
CA ILE A 191 3.59 -15.29 -21.52
C ILE A 191 4.73 -14.30 -21.22
N ALA A 192 4.58 -13.59 -20.11
CA ALA A 192 5.63 -12.80 -19.48
C ALA A 192 5.80 -13.20 -18.01
N VAL A 193 7.03 -13.10 -17.51
CA VAL A 193 7.39 -13.23 -16.09
C VAL A 193 8.12 -11.98 -15.67
N LYS A 194 7.57 -11.26 -14.71
CA LYS A 194 8.21 -10.06 -14.17
C LYS A 194 8.54 -10.26 -12.70
N ALA A 195 9.82 -10.21 -12.39
CA ALA A 195 10.27 -10.13 -11.00
C ALA A 195 10.18 -8.68 -10.50
N THR A 196 9.70 -8.49 -9.28
CA THR A 196 9.58 -7.16 -8.66
C THR A 196 10.85 -6.81 -7.85
N ALA A 197 10.78 -5.76 -7.03
CA ALA A 197 11.90 -5.24 -6.25
C ALA A 197 12.62 -6.28 -5.36
N GLY A 198 11.97 -7.39 -4.95
CA GLY A 198 12.60 -8.45 -4.16
C GLY A 198 13.80 -9.10 -4.84
N LEU A 199 13.69 -9.42 -6.14
CA LEU A 199 14.78 -10.06 -6.87
C LEU A 199 15.95 -9.08 -7.14
N ARG A 200 15.69 -7.77 -7.24
CA ARG A 200 16.77 -6.76 -7.33
C ARG A 200 17.74 -6.84 -6.16
N LEU A 201 17.20 -7.08 -4.96
CA LEU A 201 17.96 -7.07 -3.71
C LEU A 201 18.85 -8.31 -3.52
N THR A 202 18.71 -9.37 -4.34
CA THR A 202 19.61 -10.54 -4.32
C THR A 202 20.94 -10.30 -5.04
N GLY A 203 21.04 -9.23 -5.83
CA GLY A 203 22.23 -8.86 -6.60
C GLY A 203 22.14 -9.24 -8.08
N GLU A 204 22.77 -8.44 -8.93
CA GLU A 204 22.61 -8.47 -10.39
C GLU A 204 22.95 -9.84 -11.03
N SER A 205 24.01 -10.50 -10.56
CA SER A 205 24.43 -11.81 -11.08
C SER A 205 23.42 -12.91 -10.75
N GLU A 206 22.88 -12.88 -9.53
CA GLU A 206 21.95 -13.89 -9.03
C GLU A 206 20.57 -13.73 -9.69
N ALA A 207 20.07 -12.49 -9.72
CA ALA A 207 18.83 -12.15 -10.41
C ALA A 207 18.88 -12.54 -11.90
N ARG A 208 20.01 -12.30 -12.58
CA ARG A 208 20.22 -12.72 -13.98
C ARG A 208 20.23 -14.24 -14.14
N ALA A 209 20.87 -14.98 -13.24
CA ALA A 209 20.92 -16.44 -13.30
C ALA A 209 19.51 -17.04 -13.17
N ILE A 210 18.73 -16.58 -12.18
CA ILE A 210 17.33 -16.98 -11.96
C ILE A 210 16.45 -16.65 -13.17
N LEU A 211 16.53 -15.42 -13.72
CA LEU A 211 15.73 -15.02 -14.88
C LEU A 211 16.09 -15.82 -16.15
N ASN A 212 17.37 -16.16 -16.34
CA ASN A 212 17.78 -17.00 -17.45
C ASN A 212 17.24 -18.44 -17.33
N ALA A 213 17.30 -19.04 -16.13
CA ALA A 213 16.74 -20.37 -15.87
C ALA A 213 15.22 -20.38 -16.13
N VAL A 214 14.48 -19.39 -15.60
CA VAL A 214 13.04 -19.22 -15.88
C VAL A 214 12.77 -19.07 -17.38
N LYS A 215 13.60 -18.31 -18.11
CA LYS A 215 13.42 -18.11 -19.56
C LYS A 215 13.65 -19.38 -20.38
N SER A 216 14.67 -20.18 -20.04
CA SER A 216 14.88 -21.50 -20.67
C SER A 216 13.70 -22.43 -20.37
N HIS A 217 13.31 -22.53 -19.11
CA HIS A 217 12.19 -23.36 -18.64
C HIS A 217 10.89 -23.11 -19.41
N LEU A 218 10.53 -21.84 -19.63
CA LEU A 218 9.36 -21.47 -20.42
C LEU A 218 9.45 -21.83 -21.90
N LEU A 219 10.64 -21.76 -22.49
CA LEU A 219 10.88 -22.02 -23.92
C LEU A 219 11.01 -23.52 -24.24
N GLU A 220 11.48 -24.31 -23.27
CA GLU A 220 11.80 -25.72 -23.44
C GLU A 220 10.61 -26.63 -23.03
N ASP A 221 9.91 -26.29 -21.94
CA ASP A 221 8.90 -27.17 -21.33
C ASP A 221 7.43 -26.75 -21.58
N TYR A 222 7.16 -25.53 -22.05
CA TYR A 222 5.78 -24.98 -22.14
C TYR A 222 5.44 -24.43 -23.55
N PRO A 223 4.16 -24.50 -23.98
CA PRO A 223 3.74 -24.15 -25.35
C PRO A 223 3.47 -22.65 -25.57
N PHE A 224 3.62 -21.81 -24.54
CA PHE A 224 3.26 -20.40 -24.57
C PHE A 224 4.39 -19.57 -25.18
N PRO A 225 4.16 -18.81 -26.28
CA PRO A 225 5.19 -17.93 -26.84
C PRO A 225 5.59 -16.84 -25.84
N LEU A 226 6.86 -16.47 -25.80
CA LEU A 226 7.31 -15.34 -24.99
C LEU A 226 6.74 -14.02 -25.54
N ALA A 227 6.27 -13.14 -24.66
CA ALA A 227 5.71 -11.82 -24.96
C ALA A 227 6.76 -10.77 -25.41
N GLY A 228 7.67 -11.14 -26.32
CA GLY A 228 8.77 -10.28 -26.77
C GLY A 228 10.09 -10.51 -26.02
N LYS A 229 11.07 -9.62 -26.28
CA LYS A 229 12.46 -9.78 -25.81
C LYS A 229 12.58 -9.75 -24.28
N ASP A 230 11.90 -8.80 -23.67
CA ASP A 230 11.93 -8.50 -22.23
C ASP A 230 10.79 -9.21 -21.47
N SER A 231 10.19 -10.24 -22.07
CA SER A 231 9.16 -11.12 -21.48
C SER A 231 9.53 -11.67 -20.11
N VAL A 232 10.79 -12.08 -19.91
CA VAL A 232 11.33 -12.52 -18.62
C VAL A 232 12.34 -11.49 -18.13
N SER A 233 11.91 -10.61 -17.22
CA SER A 233 12.72 -9.47 -16.77
C SER A 233 12.42 -9.08 -15.32
N ILE A 234 13.18 -8.11 -14.78
CA ILE A 234 12.74 -7.37 -13.61
C ILE A 234 11.84 -6.21 -14.11
N LEU A 235 10.66 -6.01 -13.51
CA LEU A 235 9.76 -4.90 -13.82
C LEU A 235 10.22 -3.63 -13.12
N ASP A 236 10.45 -2.54 -13.88
CA ASP A 236 10.85 -1.28 -13.28
C ASP A 236 9.85 -0.76 -12.25
N GLY A 237 10.35 -0.21 -11.14
CA GLY A 237 9.50 0.22 -10.02
C GLY A 237 8.53 1.34 -10.42
N ALA A 238 8.93 2.19 -11.39
CA ALA A 238 8.05 3.17 -12.01
C ALA A 238 6.91 2.50 -12.79
N MET A 239 7.28 1.57 -13.67
CA MET A 239 6.33 0.84 -14.52
C MET A 239 5.37 -0.05 -13.72
N GLU A 240 5.80 -0.61 -12.59
CA GLU A 240 4.94 -1.30 -11.61
C GLU A 240 3.80 -0.39 -11.15
N GLY A 241 4.11 0.85 -10.74
CA GLY A 241 3.10 1.85 -10.38
C GLY A 241 2.22 2.26 -11.56
N VAL A 242 2.81 2.53 -12.73
CA VAL A 242 2.07 2.97 -13.93
C VAL A 242 1.10 1.88 -14.40
N TYR A 243 1.52 0.62 -14.45
CA TYR A 243 0.64 -0.47 -14.82
C TYR A 243 -0.45 -0.74 -13.77
N ALA A 244 -0.18 -0.56 -12.47
CA ALA A 244 -1.22 -0.62 -11.44
C ALA A 244 -2.25 0.52 -11.59
N TRP A 245 -1.79 1.72 -11.98
CA TRP A 245 -2.65 2.85 -12.33
C TRP A 245 -3.51 2.55 -13.58
N VAL A 246 -2.93 1.94 -14.62
CA VAL A 246 -3.67 1.50 -15.81
C VAL A 246 -4.71 0.45 -15.42
N THR A 247 -4.36 -0.57 -14.63
CA THR A 247 -5.28 -1.61 -14.14
C THR A 247 -6.54 -1.01 -13.51
N ILE A 248 -6.37 -0.11 -12.53
CA ILE A 248 -7.53 0.42 -11.77
C ILE A 248 -8.37 1.36 -12.65
N ASN A 249 -7.75 2.26 -13.42
CA ASN A 249 -8.49 3.17 -14.30
C ASN A 249 -9.17 2.44 -15.48
N TYR A 250 -8.60 1.33 -15.94
CA TYR A 250 -9.25 0.42 -16.89
C TYR A 250 -10.48 -0.26 -16.27
N LEU A 251 -10.35 -0.87 -15.09
CA LEU A 251 -11.45 -1.57 -14.41
C LEU A 251 -12.59 -0.62 -13.96
N LEU A 252 -12.29 0.65 -13.71
CA LEU A 252 -13.26 1.71 -13.45
C LEU A 252 -13.84 2.36 -14.72
N GLY A 253 -13.26 2.10 -15.90
CA GLY A 253 -13.71 2.67 -17.18
C GLY A 253 -13.32 4.13 -17.42
N SER A 254 -12.47 4.74 -16.59
CA SER A 254 -11.95 6.11 -16.81
C SER A 254 -10.96 6.18 -18.00
N LEU A 255 -10.42 5.06 -18.45
CA LEU A 255 -9.62 4.96 -19.68
C LEU A 255 -10.44 4.67 -20.96
N ASN A 256 -11.77 4.52 -20.87
CA ASN A 256 -12.60 4.22 -22.04
C ASN A 256 -12.64 5.40 -23.02
N VAL A 257 -12.73 5.10 -24.33
CA VAL A 257 -12.85 6.11 -25.39
C VAL A 257 -14.06 7.01 -25.12
N GLY A 258 -13.83 8.32 -25.01
CA GLY A 258 -14.87 9.31 -24.74
C GLY A 258 -15.31 9.42 -23.28
N SER A 259 -14.65 8.74 -22.34
CA SER A 259 -14.94 8.88 -20.91
C SER A 259 -14.63 10.30 -20.40
N SER A 260 -15.58 10.89 -19.66
CA SER A 260 -15.42 12.15 -18.93
C SER A 260 -15.03 11.96 -17.47
N GLU A 261 -14.92 10.70 -17.00
CA GLU A 261 -14.58 10.40 -15.61
C GLU A 261 -13.13 10.78 -15.30
N SER A 262 -12.92 11.35 -14.11
CA SER A 262 -11.57 11.66 -13.63
C SER A 262 -10.81 10.36 -13.32
N THR A 263 -9.51 10.37 -13.60
CA THR A 263 -8.64 9.24 -13.23
C THR A 263 -8.35 9.24 -11.73
N VAL A 264 -8.04 8.07 -11.18
CA VAL A 264 -7.74 7.89 -9.75
C VAL A 264 -6.23 7.99 -9.47
N ALA A 265 -5.86 8.27 -8.23
CA ALA A 265 -4.51 8.02 -7.74
C ALA A 265 -4.40 6.58 -7.26
N VAL A 266 -3.24 5.96 -7.47
CA VAL A 266 -2.94 4.60 -7.01
C VAL A 266 -1.68 4.60 -6.16
N MET A 267 -1.78 4.01 -4.98
CA MET A 267 -0.66 3.77 -4.07
C MET A 267 -0.53 2.27 -3.82
N ASP A 268 0.61 1.72 -4.21
CA ASP A 268 0.96 0.33 -3.96
C ASP A 268 1.94 0.26 -2.78
N LEU A 269 1.75 -0.72 -1.90
CA LEU A 269 2.68 -1.02 -0.81
C LEU A 269 3.09 -2.48 -0.93
N GLY A 270 4.19 -2.72 -1.65
CA GLY A 270 4.84 -4.01 -1.74
C GLY A 270 5.72 -4.32 -0.51
N GLY A 271 6.40 -5.46 -0.56
CA GLY A 271 7.34 -5.85 0.50
C GLY A 271 8.61 -4.99 0.53
N ALA A 272 9.14 -4.66 -0.65
CA ALA A 272 10.43 -3.98 -0.82
C ALA A 272 10.35 -2.50 -1.24
N SER A 273 9.26 -2.09 -1.90
CA SER A 273 9.01 -0.72 -2.36
C SER A 273 7.56 -0.30 -2.09
N THR A 274 7.31 1.00 -2.18
CA THR A 274 5.97 1.58 -2.31
C THR A 274 5.95 2.52 -3.50
N GLN A 275 4.85 2.51 -4.25
CA GLN A 275 4.68 3.20 -5.51
C GLN A 275 3.52 4.20 -5.37
N LEU A 276 3.62 5.34 -6.05
CA LEU A 276 2.57 6.35 -6.13
C LEU A 276 2.45 6.83 -7.58
N VAL A 277 1.26 6.73 -8.17
CA VAL A 277 0.95 7.26 -9.51
C VAL A 277 -0.38 8.00 -9.55
N PHE A 278 -0.43 9.17 -10.18
CA PHE A 278 -1.64 9.96 -10.41
C PHE A 278 -1.51 10.96 -11.57
N GLU A 279 -2.61 11.44 -12.12
CA GLU A 279 -2.68 12.53 -13.11
C GLU A 279 -2.89 13.87 -12.37
N PRO A 280 -1.85 14.71 -12.16
CA PRO A 280 -1.99 15.98 -11.45
C PRO A 280 -2.77 17.02 -12.26
N HIS A 281 -3.75 17.65 -11.60
CA HIS A 281 -4.56 18.72 -12.15
C HIS A 281 -4.18 20.04 -11.46
N PHE A 282 -3.30 20.81 -12.08
CA PHE A 282 -2.82 22.08 -11.50
C PHE A 282 -3.89 23.18 -11.54
N PRO A 283 -4.05 24.01 -10.48
CA PRO A 283 -5.02 25.11 -10.46
C PRO A 283 -4.72 26.19 -11.52
N ASN A 284 -3.47 26.27 -11.96
CA ASN A 284 -3.00 27.12 -13.03
C ASN A 284 -2.81 26.25 -14.31
N PRO A 285 -3.62 26.41 -15.36
CA PRO A 285 -3.53 25.60 -16.59
C PRO A 285 -2.22 25.75 -17.38
N GLN A 286 -1.42 26.79 -17.09
CA GLN A 286 -0.08 26.96 -17.67
C GLN A 286 1.01 26.21 -16.89
N GLN A 287 0.71 25.73 -15.68
CA GLN A 287 1.62 24.90 -14.88
C GLN A 287 1.51 23.43 -15.33
N LYS A 288 2.65 22.74 -15.36
CA LYS A 288 2.78 21.32 -15.72
C LYS A 288 3.67 20.60 -14.72
N LEU A 289 3.76 19.27 -14.84
CA LEU A 289 4.83 18.53 -14.16
C LEU A 289 6.20 19.02 -14.63
N SER A 290 7.10 19.13 -13.66
CA SER A 290 8.51 19.39 -13.92
C SER A 290 9.12 18.23 -14.73
N GLU A 291 10.19 18.50 -15.48
CA GLU A 291 10.88 17.44 -16.21
C GLU A 291 11.76 16.61 -15.26
N GLY A 292 11.82 15.30 -15.51
CA GLY A 292 12.60 14.33 -14.73
C GLY A 292 11.91 12.97 -14.68
N ASP A 293 12.58 11.97 -14.11
CA ASP A 293 12.12 10.56 -14.12
C ASP A 293 10.71 10.36 -13.55
N HIS A 294 10.27 11.24 -12.64
CA HIS A 294 8.94 11.21 -12.01
C HIS A 294 7.78 11.57 -12.96
N LYS A 295 8.07 12.08 -14.15
CA LYS A 295 7.07 12.47 -15.16
C LYS A 295 6.98 11.39 -16.23
N TYR A 296 5.80 10.81 -16.40
CA TYR A 296 5.55 9.78 -17.40
C TYR A 296 4.35 10.17 -18.28
N VAL A 297 4.55 10.23 -19.59
CA VAL A 297 3.44 10.48 -20.54
C VAL A 297 2.95 9.13 -21.07
N LEU A 298 1.82 8.68 -20.57
CA LEU A 298 1.14 7.48 -21.07
C LEU A 298 0.27 7.87 -22.27
N GLU A 299 0.42 7.16 -23.39
CA GLU A 299 -0.54 7.20 -24.49
C GLU A 299 -1.43 5.96 -24.43
N TYR A 300 -2.74 6.18 -24.30
CA TYR A 300 -3.74 5.10 -24.22
C TYR A 300 -5.02 5.55 -24.92
N ASN A 301 -5.59 4.72 -25.79
CA ASN A 301 -6.80 5.05 -26.55
C ASN A 301 -6.76 6.40 -27.31
N ASN A 302 -5.59 6.75 -27.88
CA ASN A 302 -5.32 8.05 -28.53
C ASN A 302 -5.47 9.28 -27.61
N ARG A 303 -5.48 9.10 -26.28
CA ARG A 303 -5.35 10.17 -25.27
C ARG A 303 -3.99 10.07 -24.60
N GLN A 304 -3.36 11.22 -24.40
CA GLN A 304 -2.16 11.36 -23.57
C GLN A 304 -2.57 11.71 -22.13
N TYR A 305 -1.94 11.03 -21.17
CA TYR A 305 -2.08 11.27 -19.74
C TYR A 305 -0.69 11.65 -19.21
N GLU A 306 -0.52 12.88 -18.72
CA GLU A 306 0.73 13.31 -18.06
C GLU A 306 0.66 12.86 -16.60
N LEU A 307 1.32 11.75 -16.27
CA LEU A 307 1.29 11.14 -14.95
C LEU A 307 2.50 11.58 -14.12
N TYR A 308 2.26 11.89 -12.85
CA TYR A 308 3.29 11.77 -11.83
C TYR A 308 3.40 10.30 -11.47
N GLN A 309 4.62 9.77 -11.42
CA GLN A 309 4.93 8.44 -10.92
C GLN A 309 6.17 8.48 -10.02
N PHE A 310 6.21 7.67 -8.96
CA PHE A 310 7.46 7.37 -8.28
C PHE A 310 7.43 6.01 -7.56
N SER A 311 8.60 5.40 -7.37
CA SER A 311 8.80 4.18 -6.61
C SER A 311 9.87 4.35 -5.52
N HIS A 312 9.44 4.36 -4.26
CA HIS A 312 10.33 4.43 -3.11
C HIS A 312 10.87 3.03 -2.76
N LEU A 313 11.94 2.61 -3.45
CA LEU A 313 12.67 1.39 -3.12
C LEU A 313 13.30 1.49 -1.72
N GLY A 314 13.15 0.44 -0.91
CA GLY A 314 13.55 0.43 0.51
C GLY A 314 12.47 0.91 1.48
N TYR A 315 11.28 1.26 0.97
CA TYR A 315 10.13 1.76 1.75
C TYR A 315 8.88 0.87 1.62
N GLY A 316 9.03 -0.34 1.06
CA GLY A 316 8.00 -1.38 1.20
C GLY A 316 7.87 -1.84 2.67
N LEU A 317 6.75 -2.50 3.00
CA LEU A 317 6.39 -2.81 4.39
C LEU A 317 7.48 -3.60 5.14
N LYS A 318 8.14 -4.55 4.47
CA LYS A 318 9.17 -5.40 5.09
C LYS A 318 10.52 -4.68 5.23
N GLU A 319 10.83 -3.72 4.36
CA GLU A 319 12.01 -2.86 4.53
C GLU A 319 11.79 -1.78 5.61
N ALA A 320 10.56 -1.25 5.70
CA ALA A 320 10.17 -0.32 6.77
C ALA A 320 10.35 -0.94 8.17
N ARG A 321 9.96 -2.21 8.36
CA ARG A 321 10.26 -2.97 9.59
C ARG A 321 11.75 -2.98 9.92
N LYS A 322 12.61 -3.34 8.95
CA LYS A 322 14.07 -3.35 9.12
C LYS A 322 14.61 -1.96 9.50
N LEU A 323 14.12 -0.90 8.87
CA LEU A 323 14.50 0.48 9.18
C LEU A 323 14.08 0.89 10.60
N ILE A 324 12.83 0.62 11.00
CA ILE A 324 12.32 0.92 12.35
C ILE A 324 13.11 0.13 13.41
N HIS A 325 13.30 -1.18 13.22
CA HIS A 325 14.11 -2.04 14.10
C HIS A 325 15.52 -1.47 14.28
N LYS A 326 16.19 -1.10 13.18
CA LYS A 326 17.52 -0.51 13.21
C LYS A 326 17.56 0.81 14.01
N ILE A 327 16.54 1.65 13.88
CA ILE A 327 16.48 2.92 14.62
C ILE A 327 16.21 2.68 16.12
N VAL A 328 15.35 1.73 16.48
CA VAL A 328 15.11 1.35 17.88
C VAL A 328 16.38 0.78 18.52
N VAL A 329 17.07 -0.16 17.87
CA VAL A 329 18.33 -0.75 18.35
C VAL A 329 19.41 0.33 18.54
N ASN A 330 19.64 1.17 17.52
CA ASN A 330 20.61 2.26 17.63
C ASN A 330 20.26 3.24 18.77
N THR A 331 18.98 3.47 19.03
CA THR A 331 18.53 4.35 20.12
C THR A 331 18.81 3.72 21.49
N ALA A 332 18.53 2.42 21.63
CA ALA A 332 18.84 1.66 22.84
C ALA A 332 20.35 1.58 23.13
N ASP A 333 21.18 1.35 22.10
CA ASP A 333 22.64 1.34 22.25
C ASP A 333 23.21 2.71 22.65
N ILE A 334 22.69 3.81 22.09
CA ILE A 334 23.09 5.17 22.51
C ILE A 334 22.74 5.40 23.99
N LEU A 335 21.54 4.99 24.42
CA LEU A 335 21.12 5.12 25.82
C LEU A 335 21.99 4.26 26.75
N ARG A 336 22.24 2.99 26.41
CA ARG A 336 23.09 2.09 27.22
C ARG A 336 24.52 2.61 27.35
N ASN A 337 25.13 3.07 26.26
CA ASN A 337 26.47 3.67 26.28
C ASN A 337 26.54 4.96 27.10
N SER A 338 25.40 5.63 27.36
CA SER A 338 25.34 6.80 28.25
C SER A 338 25.14 6.46 29.73
N LEU A 339 24.82 5.20 30.05
CA LEU A 339 24.46 4.72 31.40
C LEU A 339 25.54 3.85 32.07
N ASP A 340 26.58 3.43 31.33
CA ASP A 340 27.76 2.69 31.85
C ASP A 340 27.39 1.35 32.55
N THR A 341 26.35 0.68 32.05
CA THR A 341 25.83 -0.59 32.58
C THR A 341 26.13 -1.78 31.66
N ASP A 342 27.21 -2.51 31.94
CA ASP A 342 27.58 -3.75 31.22
C ASP A 342 26.74 -4.99 31.63
N ASP A 343 25.97 -4.91 32.72
CA ASP A 343 25.44 -6.08 33.45
C ASP A 343 23.93 -6.35 33.23
N VAL A 344 23.32 -5.73 32.21
CA VAL A 344 21.89 -5.89 31.89
C VAL A 344 21.71 -6.90 30.75
N PRO A 345 20.81 -7.90 30.87
CA PRO A 345 20.43 -8.76 29.75
C PRO A 345 20.03 -7.94 28.53
N TYR A 346 20.49 -8.34 27.34
CA TYR A 346 20.20 -7.60 26.11
C TYR A 346 18.73 -7.86 25.71
N GLU A 347 17.82 -7.10 26.31
CA GLU A 347 16.42 -6.96 25.94
C GLU A 347 16.15 -5.50 25.58
N ILE A 348 15.41 -5.26 24.49
CA ILE A 348 15.13 -3.90 24.00
C ILE A 348 13.62 -3.70 23.94
N THR A 349 13.12 -2.69 24.66
CA THR A 349 11.72 -2.25 24.56
C THR A 349 11.47 -1.64 23.18
N HIS A 350 10.56 -2.25 22.42
CA HIS A 350 10.23 -1.88 21.06
C HIS A 350 8.79 -1.31 21.00
N PRO A 351 8.61 0.02 20.91
CA PRO A 351 7.30 0.66 21.09
C PRO A 351 6.29 0.32 19.98
N CYS A 352 6.77 -0.18 18.83
CA CYS A 352 5.95 -0.65 17.73
C CYS A 352 5.52 -2.13 17.82
N LEU A 353 5.93 -2.87 18.85
CA LEU A 353 5.26 -4.14 19.14
C LEU A 353 4.04 -3.87 20.03
N HIS A 354 3.01 -4.70 19.93
CA HIS A 354 1.84 -4.56 20.80
C HIS A 354 2.20 -4.78 22.28
N LEU A 355 1.31 -4.32 23.18
CA LEU A 355 1.46 -4.47 24.64
C LEU A 355 1.89 -5.90 25.02
N ASN A 356 2.94 -6.01 25.84
CA ASN A 356 3.52 -7.26 26.35
C ASN A 356 3.97 -8.29 25.29
N ALA A 357 4.11 -7.91 24.01
CA ALA A 357 4.68 -8.77 22.98
C ALA A 357 6.12 -9.22 23.31
N SER A 358 6.58 -10.31 22.70
CA SER A 358 8.00 -10.63 22.64
C SER A 358 8.36 -11.24 21.28
N MET A 359 9.44 -10.76 20.68
CA MET A 359 9.98 -11.25 19.41
C MET A 359 11.49 -11.49 19.57
N GLN A 360 12.01 -12.60 19.05
CA GLN A 360 13.45 -12.80 18.94
C GLN A 360 14.00 -12.04 17.74
N HIS A 361 15.13 -11.36 17.90
CA HIS A 361 15.78 -10.58 16.87
C HIS A 361 17.28 -10.83 16.84
N SER A 362 17.87 -10.74 15.64
CA SER A 362 19.31 -10.88 15.40
C SER A 362 19.80 -9.66 14.65
N SER A 363 20.78 -8.95 15.20
CA SER A 363 21.41 -7.79 14.53
C SER A 363 22.86 -8.10 14.20
N SER A 364 23.31 -7.72 13.01
CA SER A 364 24.70 -7.87 12.57
C SER A 364 25.61 -6.85 13.25
N THR A 365 26.76 -7.29 13.75
CA THR A 365 27.79 -6.39 14.31
C THR A 365 28.67 -5.81 13.21
N LYS A 366 29.38 -4.72 13.53
CA LYS A 366 30.35 -4.10 12.60
C LYS A 366 31.51 -5.03 12.24
N ASP A 367 31.79 -6.02 13.08
CA ASP A 367 32.87 -6.99 12.92
C ASP A 367 32.43 -8.26 12.17
N GLY A 368 31.21 -8.27 11.61
CA GLY A 368 30.66 -9.39 10.82
C GLY A 368 30.07 -10.53 11.65
N GLY A 369 29.97 -10.38 12.97
CA GLY A 369 29.22 -11.29 13.85
C GLY A 369 27.73 -10.97 13.90
N SER A 370 26.98 -11.70 14.72
CA SER A 370 25.58 -11.39 15.05
C SER A 370 25.37 -11.41 16.56
N VAL A 371 24.44 -10.57 17.04
CA VAL A 371 23.97 -10.55 18.42
C VAL A 371 22.48 -10.83 18.42
N ASN A 372 22.07 -11.82 19.23
CA ASN A 372 20.68 -12.23 19.41
C ASN A 372 20.11 -11.60 20.69
N PHE A 373 18.87 -11.15 20.63
CA PHE A 373 18.15 -10.53 21.74
C PHE A 373 16.64 -10.63 21.58
N ALA A 374 15.91 -10.39 22.67
CA ALA A 374 14.47 -10.21 22.63
C ALA A 374 14.12 -8.72 22.46
N PHE A 375 13.31 -8.41 21.45
CA PHE A 375 12.44 -7.25 21.54
C PHE A 375 11.28 -7.56 22.49
N LYS A 376 10.94 -6.58 23.33
CA LYS A 376 9.76 -6.60 24.20
C LYS A 376 8.80 -5.50 23.79
N GLY A 377 7.52 -5.83 23.72
CA GLY A 377 6.47 -4.82 23.68
C GLY A 377 6.49 -3.96 24.96
N PRO A 378 5.92 -2.76 24.91
CA PRO A 378 5.79 -1.91 26.09
C PRO A 378 4.89 -2.58 27.14
N SER A 379 5.07 -2.19 28.40
CA SER A 379 4.26 -2.62 29.55
C SER A 379 3.10 -1.68 29.90
N LEU A 380 2.99 -0.55 29.18
CA LEU A 380 1.92 0.43 29.30
C LEU A 380 1.21 0.58 27.94
N ALA A 381 -0.11 0.80 27.98
CA ALA A 381 -0.94 0.99 26.80
C ALA A 381 -0.63 2.30 26.04
N HIS A 382 -1.22 2.45 24.85
CA HIS A 382 -1.12 3.64 23.99
C HIS A 382 0.28 3.95 23.43
N SER A 383 1.12 2.93 23.23
CA SER A 383 2.42 3.08 22.54
C SER A 383 2.32 3.44 21.06
N SER A 384 1.11 3.43 20.48
CA SER A 384 0.83 3.74 19.06
C SER A 384 1.46 5.08 18.63
N LEU A 385 1.37 6.12 19.45
CA LEU A 385 1.99 7.43 19.18
C LEU A 385 3.53 7.38 19.21
N GLN A 386 4.12 6.62 20.14
CA GLN A 386 5.56 6.44 20.20
C GLN A 386 6.06 5.67 18.97
N CYS A 387 5.35 4.61 18.58
CA CYS A 387 5.65 3.88 17.35
C CYS A 387 5.59 4.78 16.11
N ARG A 388 4.55 5.62 16.02
CA ARG A 388 4.42 6.57 14.90
C ARG A 388 5.60 7.52 14.79
N ALA A 389 6.13 8.03 15.91
CA ALA A 389 7.33 8.86 15.89
C ALA A 389 8.59 8.11 15.35
N PHE A 390 8.71 6.80 15.62
CA PHE A 390 9.77 5.97 14.99
C PHE A 390 9.51 5.75 13.50
N ALA A 391 8.27 5.53 13.09
CA ALA A 391 7.87 5.38 11.69
C ALA A 391 8.08 6.66 10.87
N GLU A 392 7.66 7.83 11.37
CA GLU A 392 7.90 9.14 10.75
C GLU A 392 9.39 9.41 10.56
N LYS A 393 10.22 9.01 11.53
CA LYS A 393 11.69 9.17 11.46
C LYS A 393 12.34 8.38 10.32
N VAL A 394 11.73 7.28 9.85
CA VAL A 394 12.28 6.51 8.71
C VAL A 394 12.09 7.20 7.37
N LEU A 395 11.17 8.17 7.28
CA LEU A 395 10.85 8.87 6.04
C LEU A 395 11.93 9.93 5.66
N TYR A 396 12.78 10.35 6.60
CA TYR A 396 13.82 11.36 6.37
C TYR A 396 13.29 12.67 5.72
N LYS A 397 12.22 13.25 6.28
CA LYS A 397 11.59 14.50 5.78
C LYS A 397 12.58 15.67 5.65
N GLU A 398 13.58 15.74 6.53
CA GLU A 398 14.63 16.78 6.54
C GLU A 398 15.73 16.60 5.47
N LYS A 399 15.64 15.56 4.62
CA LYS A 399 16.63 15.35 3.57
C LYS A 399 16.46 16.38 2.45
N GLU A 400 17.59 16.90 1.98
CA GLU A 400 17.65 17.95 0.95
C GLU A 400 16.75 17.65 -0.26
N CYS A 401 15.84 18.58 -0.55
CA CYS A 401 14.88 18.51 -1.63
C CYS A 401 15.41 19.26 -2.85
N GLN A 402 15.93 18.53 -3.84
CA GLN A 402 16.54 19.13 -5.05
C GLN A 402 15.51 19.80 -5.97
N LEU A 403 14.27 19.29 -5.97
CA LEU A 403 13.16 19.81 -6.77
C LEU A 403 11.90 19.85 -5.91
N ALA A 404 11.56 21.04 -5.42
CA ALA A 404 10.43 21.25 -4.52
C ALA A 404 9.08 21.35 -5.28
N PRO A 405 7.95 21.02 -4.65
CA PRO A 405 7.81 20.37 -3.33
C PRO A 405 8.30 18.91 -3.34
N CYS A 406 8.62 18.36 -2.16
CA CYS A 406 9.03 16.97 -1.99
C CYS A 406 8.12 16.23 -1.01
N SER A 407 7.94 14.92 -1.21
CA SER A 407 7.27 14.04 -0.27
C SER A 407 8.18 13.71 0.90
N PHE A 408 9.07 12.74 0.74
CA PHE A 408 10.02 12.31 1.75
C PHE A 408 11.32 11.78 1.11
N ASN A 409 12.37 11.58 1.91
CA ASN A 409 13.69 11.16 1.43
C ASN A 409 14.26 12.05 0.28
N GLY A 410 13.88 13.34 0.24
CA GLY A 410 14.31 14.31 -0.79
C GLY A 410 13.70 14.09 -2.19
N VAL A 411 12.63 13.30 -2.32
CA VAL A 411 11.95 12.99 -3.59
C VAL A 411 10.91 14.04 -3.94
N HIS A 412 10.98 14.61 -5.14
CA HIS A 412 9.97 15.55 -5.66
C HIS A 412 8.58 14.90 -5.70
N GLN A 413 7.55 15.60 -5.25
CA GLN A 413 6.16 15.18 -5.41
C GLN A 413 5.23 16.41 -5.44
N PRO A 414 4.35 16.54 -6.44
CA PRO A 414 3.25 17.50 -6.39
C PRO A 414 2.36 17.27 -5.16
N LYS A 415 1.90 18.34 -4.53
CA LYS A 415 1.04 18.25 -3.35
C LYS A 415 -0.35 17.79 -3.74
N PHE A 416 -0.86 16.75 -3.08
CA PHE A 416 -2.24 16.28 -3.23
C PHE A 416 -3.27 17.40 -3.02
N THR A 417 -3.08 18.21 -1.97
CA THR A 417 -3.97 19.33 -1.61
C THR A 417 -4.02 20.48 -2.63
N GLU A 418 -3.09 20.52 -3.58
CA GLU A 418 -3.03 21.53 -4.64
C GLU A 418 -3.35 20.93 -6.01
N THR A 419 -3.03 19.66 -6.25
CA THR A 419 -3.03 19.04 -7.59
C THR A 419 -3.89 17.79 -7.74
N PHE A 420 -4.48 17.27 -6.66
CA PHE A 420 -5.30 16.05 -6.70
C PHE A 420 -6.31 16.02 -5.53
N ASN A 421 -7.27 16.95 -5.56
CA ASN A 421 -8.19 17.19 -4.44
C ASN A 421 -9.43 16.28 -4.44
N ASP A 422 -10.06 16.08 -5.60
CA ASP A 422 -11.43 15.56 -5.66
C ASP A 422 -11.51 14.07 -6.03
N ALA A 423 -10.62 13.59 -6.90
CA ALA A 423 -10.66 12.22 -7.43
C ALA A 423 -10.17 11.14 -6.43
N PRO A 424 -10.69 9.89 -6.49
CA PRO A 424 -10.36 8.82 -5.53
C PRO A 424 -8.87 8.48 -5.43
N ILE A 425 -8.45 8.03 -4.24
CA ILE A 425 -7.13 7.47 -3.98
C ILE A 425 -7.29 5.99 -3.60
N TYR A 426 -6.77 5.08 -4.41
CA TYR A 426 -6.79 3.64 -4.17
C TYR A 426 -5.48 3.16 -3.54
N LEU A 427 -5.60 2.43 -2.43
CA LEU A 427 -4.52 1.79 -1.70
C LEU A 427 -4.61 0.27 -1.90
N ILE A 428 -3.55 -0.36 -2.43
CA ILE A 428 -3.52 -1.79 -2.77
C ILE A 428 -2.38 -2.55 -2.07
N SER A 429 -2.28 -3.86 -2.33
CA SER A 429 -1.29 -4.79 -1.73
C SER A 429 -1.32 -4.75 -0.21
N TYR A 430 -0.20 -4.49 0.49
CA TYR A 430 -0.19 -4.52 1.96
C TYR A 430 -1.08 -3.47 2.62
N PHE A 431 -1.48 -2.39 1.93
CA PHE A 431 -2.52 -1.51 2.46
C PHE A 431 -3.85 -2.25 2.65
N TYR A 432 -4.22 -3.11 1.69
CA TYR A 432 -5.42 -3.95 1.79
C TYR A 432 -5.22 -5.07 2.83
N ASP A 433 -4.14 -5.84 2.70
CA ASP A 433 -3.89 -7.04 3.53
C ASP A 433 -3.76 -6.70 5.04
N ARG A 434 -3.35 -5.47 5.38
CA ARG A 434 -3.23 -5.00 6.76
C ARG A 434 -4.46 -4.27 7.30
N LEU A 435 -5.51 -4.09 6.51
CA LEU A 435 -6.71 -3.40 6.95
C LEU A 435 -7.96 -4.30 6.90
N ILE A 436 -8.09 -5.16 5.90
CA ILE A 436 -9.32 -5.95 5.70
C ILE A 436 -9.58 -6.94 6.84
N ASP A 437 -8.56 -7.66 7.30
CA ASP A 437 -8.70 -8.67 8.37
C ASP A 437 -9.13 -8.04 9.70
N LEU A 438 -8.78 -6.76 9.91
CA LEU A 438 -9.16 -5.97 11.09
C LEU A 438 -10.57 -5.38 10.98
N GLY A 439 -11.32 -5.69 9.91
CA GLY A 439 -12.67 -5.20 9.69
C GLY A 439 -12.75 -3.76 9.17
N MET A 440 -11.65 -3.20 8.64
CA MET A 440 -11.70 -1.88 8.00
C MET A 440 -12.62 -1.93 6.76
N PRO A 441 -13.55 -0.98 6.58
CA PRO A 441 -14.35 -0.88 5.36
C PRO A 441 -13.49 -0.62 4.12
N SER A 442 -14.04 -0.84 2.93
CA SER A 442 -13.37 -0.53 1.65
C SER A 442 -13.17 0.97 1.39
N THR A 443 -13.77 1.83 2.22
CA THR A 443 -13.59 3.29 2.17
C THR A 443 -13.48 3.83 3.59
N PHE A 444 -12.40 4.55 3.88
CA PHE A 444 -12.02 4.99 5.23
C PHE A 444 -11.14 6.25 5.18
N THR A 445 -10.85 6.81 6.35
CA THR A 445 -9.93 7.93 6.56
C THR A 445 -8.65 7.47 7.30
N ILE A 446 -7.61 8.31 7.29
CA ILE A 446 -6.41 8.04 8.12
C ILE A 446 -6.75 8.13 9.62
N GLU A 447 -7.81 8.84 9.99
CA GLU A 447 -8.33 8.88 11.36
C GLU A 447 -8.89 7.52 11.80
N ASP A 448 -9.62 6.82 10.93
CA ASP A 448 -10.08 5.44 11.17
C ASP A 448 -8.89 4.48 11.32
N MET A 449 -7.86 4.61 10.48
CA MET A 449 -6.62 3.83 10.62
C MET A 449 -5.95 4.07 11.98
N LYS A 450 -5.91 5.32 12.46
CA LYS A 450 -5.33 5.68 13.76
C LYS A 450 -6.09 5.05 14.92
N TYR A 451 -7.42 4.99 14.84
CA TYR A 451 -8.25 4.30 15.83
C TYR A 451 -7.96 2.80 15.86
N VAL A 452 -7.96 2.12 14.71
CA VAL A 452 -7.65 0.68 14.60
C VAL A 452 -6.22 0.39 15.09
N ALA A 453 -5.24 1.24 14.76
CA ALA A 453 -3.86 1.09 15.20
C ALA A 453 -3.71 1.17 16.73
N ASP A 454 -4.44 2.06 17.42
CA ASP A 454 -4.37 2.13 18.90
C ASP A 454 -4.94 0.86 19.57
N ARG A 455 -6.02 0.29 19.02
CA ARG A 455 -6.57 -1.00 19.47
C ARG A 455 -5.60 -2.15 19.23
N VAL A 456 -4.96 -2.21 18.07
CA VAL A 456 -3.93 -3.22 17.77
C VAL A 456 -2.72 -3.08 18.72
N CYS A 457 -2.18 -1.88 18.90
CA CYS A 457 -1.04 -1.65 19.79
C CYS A 457 -1.35 -1.94 21.27
N SER A 458 -2.60 -1.78 21.70
CA SER A 458 -3.04 -2.07 23.07
C SER A 458 -3.06 -3.57 23.43
N GLY A 459 -2.87 -4.47 22.45
CA GLY A 459 -2.65 -5.90 22.69
C GLY A 459 -3.91 -6.73 22.98
N PRO A 460 -3.72 -8.03 23.34
CA PRO A 460 -4.77 -9.05 23.31
C PRO A 460 -6.08 -8.72 24.03
N ASP A 461 -6.03 -8.04 25.18
CA ASP A 461 -7.23 -7.68 25.94
C ASP A 461 -8.12 -6.68 25.17
N SER A 462 -7.51 -5.74 24.44
CA SER A 462 -8.25 -4.82 23.56
C SER A 462 -8.72 -5.47 22.26
N TRP A 463 -8.08 -6.56 21.81
CA TRP A 463 -8.45 -7.23 20.57
C TRP A 463 -9.76 -8.00 20.69
N LEU A 464 -10.06 -8.56 21.87
CA LEU A 464 -11.31 -9.27 22.13
C LEU A 464 -12.53 -8.35 22.00
N ASP A 465 -12.41 -7.10 22.46
CA ASP A 465 -13.45 -6.08 22.29
C ASP A 465 -13.51 -5.60 20.82
N ALA A 466 -12.39 -5.11 20.28
CA ALA A 466 -12.37 -4.42 18.98
C ALA A 466 -12.56 -5.34 17.76
N PHE A 467 -12.18 -6.62 17.85
CA PHE A 467 -12.01 -7.49 16.69
C PHE A 467 -12.68 -8.87 16.81
N SER A 468 -13.52 -9.09 17.83
CA SER A 468 -14.22 -10.39 18.07
C SER A 468 -15.08 -10.90 16.91
N LEU A 469 -15.59 -10.00 16.06
CA LEU A 469 -16.39 -10.35 14.88
C LEU A 469 -15.55 -10.54 13.60
N THR A 470 -14.22 -10.54 13.72
CA THR A 470 -13.27 -10.64 12.59
C THR A 470 -12.38 -11.88 12.72
N ASN A 471 -11.73 -12.28 11.62
CA ASN A 471 -10.77 -13.38 11.62
C ASN A 471 -9.35 -12.96 12.09
N SER A 472 -9.12 -11.68 12.40
CA SER A 472 -7.78 -11.15 12.73
C SER A 472 -7.13 -11.73 13.98
N LEU A 473 -7.89 -12.25 14.96
CA LEU A 473 -7.34 -12.69 16.25
C LEU A 473 -6.25 -13.78 16.12
N GLY A 474 -6.29 -14.60 15.06
CA GLY A 474 -5.22 -15.54 14.74
C GLY A 474 -3.97 -14.83 14.21
N ALA A 475 -4.15 -13.98 13.19
CA ALA A 475 -3.06 -13.25 12.55
C ALA A 475 -2.36 -12.26 13.49
N LEU A 476 -3.11 -11.56 14.35
CA LEU A 476 -2.60 -10.65 15.39
C LEU A 476 -1.73 -11.38 16.43
N LYS A 477 -2.03 -12.64 16.75
CA LYS A 477 -1.25 -13.46 17.69
C LYS A 477 0.00 -14.09 17.05
N GLN A 478 -0.03 -14.34 15.75
CA GLN A 478 1.08 -14.97 15.02
C GLN A 478 2.15 -13.96 14.58
N GLU A 479 1.77 -12.70 14.36
CA GLU A 479 2.63 -11.64 13.86
C GLU A 479 2.73 -10.50 14.90
N PRO A 480 3.83 -10.36 15.64
CA PRO A 480 3.95 -9.32 16.67
C PRO A 480 3.97 -7.88 16.12
N GLU A 481 4.24 -7.72 14.81
CA GLU A 481 4.53 -6.43 14.17
C GLU A 481 3.30 -5.69 13.61
N TRP A 482 2.04 -6.13 13.83
CA TRP A 482 0.87 -5.40 13.31
C TRP A 482 0.79 -3.93 13.79
N CYS A 483 1.21 -3.64 15.03
CA CYS A 483 1.29 -2.27 15.56
C CYS A 483 2.33 -1.40 14.81
N LEU A 484 3.42 -2.02 14.35
CA LEU A 484 4.45 -1.41 13.50
C LEU A 484 3.88 -1.12 12.12
N ASP A 485 3.32 -2.15 11.47
CA ASP A 485 2.82 -2.09 10.10
C ASP A 485 1.79 -0.95 9.94
N LEU A 486 0.80 -0.88 10.84
CA LEU A 486 -0.25 0.14 10.80
C LEU A 486 0.28 1.55 11.03
N ASN A 487 1.17 1.75 12.01
CA ASN A 487 1.74 3.08 12.25
C ASN A 487 2.73 3.51 11.16
N TYR A 488 3.40 2.56 10.49
CA TYR A 488 4.15 2.84 9.28
C TYR A 488 3.24 3.31 8.14
N MET A 489 2.17 2.57 7.86
CA MET A 489 1.17 2.95 6.84
C MET A 489 0.56 4.33 7.11
N ILE A 490 0.19 4.63 8.38
CA ILE A 490 -0.30 5.95 8.79
C ILE A 490 0.74 7.04 8.52
N SER A 491 2.00 6.82 8.94
CA SER A 491 3.08 7.81 8.78
C SER A 491 3.39 8.06 7.30
N LEU A 492 3.43 7.00 6.50
CA LEU A 492 3.65 7.06 5.06
C LEU A 492 2.55 7.87 4.36
N LEU A 493 1.28 7.64 4.69
CA LEU A 493 0.15 8.37 4.11
C LEU A 493 0.08 9.83 4.58
N SER A 494 0.10 10.10 5.89
CA SER A 494 -0.15 11.47 6.42
C SER A 494 1.08 12.37 6.47
N VAL A 495 2.29 11.83 6.60
CA VAL A 495 3.54 12.62 6.71
C VAL A 495 4.43 12.44 5.49
N GLY A 496 4.49 11.22 4.92
CA GLY A 496 5.23 10.94 3.69
C GLY A 496 4.59 11.60 2.47
N TYR A 497 3.39 11.13 2.10
CA TYR A 497 2.63 11.58 0.93
C TYR A 497 1.76 12.83 1.18
N GLU A 498 1.71 13.32 2.43
CA GLU A 498 0.99 14.53 2.87
C GLU A 498 -0.53 14.52 2.58
N ILE A 499 -1.15 13.33 2.68
CA ILE A 499 -2.59 13.18 2.53
C ILE A 499 -3.31 13.75 3.77
N PRO A 500 -4.34 14.61 3.62
CA PRO A 500 -5.16 15.08 4.73
C PRO A 500 -5.81 13.93 5.51
N ASN A 501 -5.82 14.02 6.85
CA ASN A 501 -6.29 12.91 7.70
C ASN A 501 -7.75 12.49 7.42
N ASN A 502 -8.58 13.44 7.00
CA ASN A 502 -9.99 13.28 6.68
C ASN A 502 -10.27 13.02 5.18
N ARG A 503 -9.23 12.85 4.34
CA ARG A 503 -9.41 12.47 2.94
C ARG A 503 -9.92 11.02 2.89
N GLN A 504 -10.96 10.78 2.09
CA GLN A 504 -11.45 9.44 1.82
C GLN A 504 -10.42 8.66 0.99
N LEU A 505 -10.06 7.49 1.50
CA LEU A 505 -9.16 6.52 0.90
C LEU A 505 -9.95 5.26 0.58
N TYR A 506 -9.59 4.60 -0.50
CA TYR A 506 -10.28 3.41 -1.00
C TYR A 506 -9.32 2.22 -0.97
N THR A 507 -9.80 1.04 -0.61
CA THR A 507 -9.04 -0.20 -0.74
C THR A 507 -9.91 -1.34 -1.22
N ALA A 508 -9.33 -2.22 -2.04
CA ALA A 508 -9.99 -3.41 -2.54
C ALA A 508 -8.95 -4.45 -2.94
N LYS A 509 -9.30 -5.73 -2.81
CA LYS A 509 -8.56 -6.81 -3.47
C LYS A 509 -8.91 -6.91 -4.95
N LYS A 510 -10.17 -6.67 -5.27
CA LYS A 510 -10.76 -6.86 -6.60
C LYS A 510 -11.70 -5.72 -6.98
N ILE A 511 -11.72 -5.37 -8.26
CA ILE A 511 -12.80 -4.59 -8.89
C ILE A 511 -13.40 -5.49 -9.99
N ASN A 512 -14.73 -5.59 -10.06
CA ASN A 512 -15.45 -6.44 -11.02
C ASN A 512 -14.97 -7.92 -11.03
N ASN A 513 -14.65 -8.45 -9.84
CA ASN A 513 -14.04 -9.77 -9.60
C ASN A 513 -12.63 -9.99 -10.20
N LYS A 514 -11.94 -8.93 -10.64
CA LYS A 514 -10.57 -8.98 -11.16
C LYS A 514 -9.57 -8.47 -10.11
N GLU A 515 -8.46 -9.19 -9.89
CA GLU A 515 -7.42 -8.85 -8.91
C GLU A 515 -6.79 -7.48 -9.21
N LEU A 516 -6.50 -6.71 -8.16
CA LEU A 516 -5.79 -5.44 -8.28
C LEU A 516 -4.28 -5.63 -8.16
N GLY A 517 -3.55 -4.89 -8.97
CA GLY A 517 -2.10 -4.96 -9.11
C GLY A 517 -1.67 -4.47 -10.48
N TRP A 518 -0.39 -4.63 -10.81
CA TRP A 518 0.18 -4.16 -12.07
C TRP A 518 -0.06 -5.13 -13.25
N CYS A 519 -0.39 -6.40 -12.99
CA CYS A 519 -0.42 -7.47 -14.00
C CYS A 519 -1.37 -7.20 -15.18
N LEU A 520 -2.56 -6.65 -14.93
CA LEU A 520 -3.55 -6.38 -15.98
C LEU A 520 -3.09 -5.23 -16.90
N GLY A 521 -2.61 -4.12 -16.33
CA GLY A 521 -2.08 -2.99 -17.10
C GLY A 521 -0.89 -3.39 -17.98
N ALA A 522 0.01 -4.24 -17.48
CA ALA A 522 1.11 -4.80 -18.27
C ALA A 522 0.62 -5.76 -19.36
N SER A 523 -0.44 -6.54 -19.10
CA SER A 523 -1.04 -7.43 -20.10
C SER A 523 -1.75 -6.65 -21.21
N LEU A 524 -2.39 -5.52 -20.88
CA LEU A 524 -2.97 -4.59 -21.85
C LEU A 524 -1.89 -3.95 -22.75
N SER A 525 -0.70 -3.62 -22.22
CA SER A 525 0.38 -3.10 -23.08
C SER A 525 0.85 -4.14 -24.09
N ILE A 526 1.04 -5.40 -23.67
CA ILE A 526 1.37 -6.54 -24.55
C ILE A 526 0.33 -6.68 -25.69
N LEU A 527 -0.96 -6.47 -25.41
CA LEU A 527 -2.03 -6.48 -26.43
C LEU A 527 -2.00 -5.27 -27.37
N SER A 528 -1.54 -4.11 -26.91
CA SER A 528 -1.40 -2.92 -27.76
C SER A 528 -0.17 -2.98 -28.68
N GLU A 529 0.93 -3.55 -28.18
CA GLU A 529 2.22 -3.66 -28.87
C GLU A 529 2.27 -4.86 -29.85
N SER A 530 1.24 -5.72 -29.85
CA SER A 530 1.21 -7.01 -30.56
C SER A 530 1.26 -6.95 -32.10
N ASN A 531 1.53 -5.80 -32.72
CA ASN A 531 1.73 -5.64 -34.16
C ASN A 531 3.11 -6.16 -34.65
N GLY A 532 3.74 -7.12 -33.95
CA GLY A 532 4.93 -7.83 -34.44
C GLY A 532 5.87 -8.47 -33.41
N GLU A 533 5.73 -8.20 -32.11
CA GLU A 533 6.74 -8.60 -31.10
C GLU A 533 6.76 -10.09 -30.75
N PHE A 534 5.61 -10.76 -30.74
CA PHE A 534 5.51 -12.22 -30.56
C PHE A 534 4.82 -12.87 -31.77
N LYS A 535 5.11 -14.14 -32.02
CA LYS A 535 4.54 -14.89 -33.15
C LYS A 535 3.76 -16.10 -32.65
N CYS A 536 2.51 -16.22 -33.11
CA CYS A 536 1.76 -17.47 -33.03
C CYS A 536 2.55 -18.62 -33.65
N THR A 537 2.70 -19.74 -32.93
CA THR A 537 3.40 -20.95 -33.41
C THR A 537 2.42 -22.03 -33.92
N ILE A 538 1.29 -21.60 -34.49
CA ILE A 538 0.38 -22.49 -35.21
C ILE A 538 1.04 -22.89 -36.54
N THR A 539 1.39 -24.16 -36.66
CA THR A 539 1.79 -24.81 -37.92
C THR A 539 0.53 -25.18 -38.71
N GLU A 540 0.51 -24.93 -40.03
CA GLU A 540 -0.67 -25.14 -40.92
C GLU A 540 -1.19 -26.59 -41.02
N GLU A 541 -0.60 -27.55 -40.31
CA GLU A 541 -0.99 -28.98 -40.30
C GLU A 541 -2.03 -29.33 -39.22
N ALA A 542 -2.65 -28.33 -38.56
CA ALA A 542 -3.59 -28.52 -37.44
C ALA A 542 -4.90 -27.71 -37.61
N LEU A 543 -5.51 -27.80 -38.79
CA LEU A 543 -6.88 -27.36 -39.11
C LEU A 543 -7.69 -28.53 -39.72
#